data_AF-A0A444UV72-F1
#
_entry.id   AF-A0A444UV72-F1
#
_cell.length_a   1.000
_cell.length_b   1.000
_cell.length_c   1.000
_cell.angle_alpha   90.00
_cell.angle_beta   90.00
_cell.angle_gamma   90.00
#
_symmetry.space_group_name_H-M   'P 1'
#
loop_
_entity.id
_entity.type
_entity.pdbx_description
1 polymer ?
#
loop_
_entity_poly.entity_id
_entity_poly.type
_entity_poly.pdbx_seq_one_letter_code
_entity_poly.pdbx_strand_id
1 'polypeptide(L)'
;MINSENRKYINPFYTKESSRVLYPVASMRHLELWVSYYIRWNPRIRQQQQNPVEQRYMEMLALRDQYLKKLEELQISDAPRIANNSNSPASPMQLVHHVQTPL
;
A
#
# COMPACT_ATOMS: atom_id res chain seq x y z
N MET A 1 -6.66 19.62 12.60
CA MET A 1 -7.86 18.93 13.15
C MET A 1 -8.10 17.68 12.31
N ILE A 2 -8.76 16.62 12.79
CA ILE A 2 -8.76 15.28 12.13
C ILE A 2 -9.04 15.32 10.62
N ASN A 3 -10.03 16.09 10.17
CA ASN A 3 -10.39 16.20 8.74
C ASN A 3 -9.37 16.94 7.87
N SER A 4 -8.47 17.75 8.45
CA SER A 4 -7.38 18.41 7.72
C SER A 4 -6.21 17.46 7.40
N GLU A 5 -6.08 16.35 8.14
CA GLU A 5 -5.03 15.33 7.95
C GLU A 5 -5.65 13.92 7.83
N ASN A 6 -6.71 13.79 7.02
CA ASN A 6 -7.50 12.57 6.92
C ASN A 6 -6.66 11.31 6.64
N ARG A 7 -5.63 11.42 5.80
CA ARG A 7 -4.73 10.31 5.42
C ARG A 7 -4.10 9.58 6.61
N LYS A 8 -3.88 10.26 7.75
CA LYS A 8 -3.29 9.67 8.96
C LYS A 8 -4.27 8.78 9.72
N TYR A 9 -5.57 8.99 9.55
CA TYR A 9 -6.62 8.37 10.35
C TYR A 9 -7.51 7.42 9.55
N ILE A 10 -7.29 7.29 8.23
CA ILE A 10 -7.99 6.31 7.38
C ILE A 10 -7.45 4.91 7.66
N ASN A 11 -8.35 3.98 7.93
CA ASN A 11 -8.02 2.55 7.89
C ASN A 11 -7.86 2.11 6.43
N PRO A 12 -6.68 1.65 5.99
CA PRO A 12 -6.46 1.22 4.60
C PRO A 12 -7.28 -0.02 4.20
N PHE A 13 -7.78 -0.80 5.17
CA PHE A 13 -8.64 -1.96 4.93
C PHE A 13 -10.12 -1.60 4.92
N TYR A 14 -10.48 -0.34 5.17
CA TYR A 14 -11.86 0.08 5.13
C TYR A 14 -12.41 -0.02 3.71
N THR A 15 -13.47 -0.80 3.55
CA THR A 15 -14.25 -0.88 2.32
C THR A 15 -15.60 -0.25 2.58
N LYS A 16 -16.07 0.58 1.65
CA LYS A 16 -17.42 1.17 1.73
C LYS A 16 -18.44 0.07 1.40
N GLU A 17 -18.77 -0.75 2.39
CA GLU A 17 -19.76 -1.80 2.25
C GLU A 17 -21.16 -1.19 2.15
N SER A 18 -21.87 -1.48 1.06
CA SER A 18 -23.29 -1.17 0.95
C SER A 18 -24.06 -2.16 1.82
N SER A 19 -24.71 -1.67 2.87
CA SER A 19 -25.75 -2.33 3.69
C SER A 19 -25.39 -3.66 4.38
N ARG A 20 -24.31 -3.71 5.18
CA ARG A 20 -24.02 -4.85 6.08
C ARG A 20 -24.22 -4.47 7.55
N VAL A 21 -24.72 -5.42 8.35
CA VAL A 21 -24.89 -5.28 9.80
C VAL A 21 -23.79 -6.08 10.50
N LEU A 22 -23.07 -5.47 11.45
CA LEU A 22 -22.04 -6.11 12.25
C LEU A 22 -22.65 -6.68 13.54
N TYR A 23 -22.29 -7.92 13.91
CA TYR A 23 -22.71 -8.58 15.15
C TYR A 23 -21.49 -8.90 16.02
N PRO A 24 -21.04 -7.97 16.87
CA PRO A 24 -19.91 -8.23 17.76
C PRO A 24 -20.30 -9.23 18.86
N VAL A 25 -19.32 -9.99 19.35
CA VAL A 25 -19.52 -10.95 20.44
C VAL A 25 -19.09 -10.33 21.77
N ALA A 26 -20.07 -9.96 22.61
CA ALA A 26 -19.84 -9.38 23.93
C ALA A 26 -19.53 -10.45 25.00
N SER A 27 -18.49 -11.27 24.77
CA SER A 27 -18.04 -12.33 25.68
C SER A 27 -16.60 -12.08 26.09
N MET A 28 -16.27 -12.35 27.36
CA MET A 28 -14.90 -12.25 27.88
C MET A 28 -13.88 -13.11 27.11
N ARG A 29 -14.33 -14.14 26.39
CA ARG A 29 -13.46 -14.97 25.54
C ARG A 29 -13.06 -14.29 24.22
N HIS A 30 -13.77 -13.23 23.83
CA HIS A 30 -13.58 -12.50 22.57
C HIS A 30 -13.12 -11.06 22.79
N LEU A 31 -13.21 -10.55 24.02
CA LEU A 31 -12.75 -9.21 24.37
C LEU A 31 -11.25 -9.27 24.69
N GLU A 32 -10.52 -8.33 24.10
CA GLU A 32 -9.10 -8.12 24.39
C GLU A 32 -8.90 -6.78 25.11
N LEU A 33 -7.87 -6.71 25.96
CA LEU A 33 -7.45 -5.44 26.51
C LEU A 33 -6.86 -4.57 25.39
N TRP A 34 -7.33 -3.34 25.25
CA TRP A 34 -6.76 -2.39 24.31
C TRP A 34 -5.40 -1.85 24.81
N VAL A 35 -4.36 -2.68 24.67
CA VAL A 35 -3.02 -2.44 25.21
C VAL A 35 -2.45 -1.11 24.71
N SER A 36 -2.66 -0.76 23.43
CA SER A 36 -2.16 0.48 22.84
C SER A 36 -2.79 1.75 23.37
N TYR A 37 -3.92 1.63 24.06
CA TYR A 37 -4.53 2.75 24.75
C TYR A 37 -4.17 2.76 26.24
N TYR A 38 -4.42 1.65 26.94
CA TYR A 38 -4.35 1.60 28.41
C TYR A 38 -2.93 1.45 28.97
N ILE A 39 -2.02 0.80 28.26
CA ILE A 39 -0.64 0.54 28.73
C ILE A 39 0.40 1.30 27.88
N ARG A 40 -0.03 2.30 27.12
CA ARG A 40 0.81 3.03 26.15
C ARG A 40 2.06 3.70 26.75
N TRP A 41 2.05 3.98 28.06
CA TRP A 41 3.15 4.67 28.74
C TRP A 41 4.31 3.75 29.14
N ASN A 42 4.13 2.43 29.08
CA ASN A 42 5.22 1.50 29.38
C ASN A 42 6.19 1.41 28.19
N PRO A 43 7.46 1.81 28.33
CA PRO A 43 8.42 1.83 27.22
C PRO A 43 8.65 0.46 26.56
N ARG A 44 8.57 -0.64 27.33
CA ARG A 44 8.76 -2.00 26.82
C ARG A 44 7.62 -2.41 25.89
N ILE A 45 6.40 -2.04 26.24
CA ILE A 45 5.19 -2.37 25.49
C ILE A 45 5.13 -1.54 24.19
N ARG A 46 5.63 -0.29 24.19
CA ARG A 46 5.72 0.52 22.96
C ARG A 46 6.59 -0.12 21.86
N GLN A 47 7.67 -0.81 22.23
CA GLN A 47 8.56 -1.46 21.28
C GLN A 47 7.94 -2.74 20.69
N GLN A 48 7.18 -3.48 21.51
CA GLN A 48 6.55 -4.74 21.10
C GLN A 48 5.26 -4.57 20.28
N GLN A 49 4.64 -3.39 20.34
CA GLN A 49 3.34 -3.14 19.73
C GLN A 49 3.34 -2.89 18.23
N GLN A 50 4.47 -3.05 17.55
CA GLN A 50 4.43 -3.00 16.09
C GLN A 50 3.60 -4.18 15.57
N ASN A 51 2.40 -3.88 15.08
CA ASN A 51 1.51 -4.88 14.54
C ASN A 51 2.15 -5.45 13.26
N PRO A 52 2.35 -6.78 13.14
CA PRO A 52 2.99 -7.38 11.96
C PRO A 52 2.29 -7.03 10.64
N VAL A 53 0.97 -6.83 10.68
CA VAL A 53 0.18 -6.40 9.51
C VAL A 53 0.51 -4.97 9.13
N GLU A 54 0.65 -4.08 10.11
CA GLU A 54 1.05 -2.69 9.90
C GLU A 54 2.48 -2.58 9.37
N GLN A 55 3.42 -3.36 9.92
CA GLN A 55 4.80 -3.45 9.42
C GLN A 55 4.84 -3.86 7.95
N ARG A 56 4.19 -4.98 7.61
CA ARG A 56 4.14 -5.48 6.23
C ARG A 56 3.47 -4.47 5.27
N TYR A 57 2.45 -3.77 5.74
CA TYR A 57 1.81 -2.73 4.95
C TYR A 57 2.76 -1.55 4.69
N MET A 58 3.52 -1.10 5.69
CA MET A 58 4.53 -0.06 5.52
C MET A 58 5.65 -0.46 4.55
N GLU A 59 6.11 -1.71 4.61
CA GLU A 59 7.08 -2.26 3.65
C GLU A 59 6.53 -2.24 2.22
N MET A 60 5.26 -2.62 2.04
CA MET A 60 4.60 -2.59 0.74
C MET A 60 4.48 -1.17 0.18
N LEU A 61 4.17 -0.18 1.03
CA LEU A 61 4.16 1.23 0.64
C LEU A 61 5.56 1.71 0.23
N ALA A 62 6.59 1.37 0.99
CA ALA A 62 7.98 1.72 0.65
C ALA A 62 8.40 1.12 -0.70
N LEU A 63 8.02 -0.14 -0.97
CA LEU A 63 8.30 -0.80 -2.23
C LEU A 63 7.57 -0.13 -3.40
N ARG A 64 6.29 0.23 -3.21
CA ARG A 64 5.52 1.01 -4.20
C ARG A 64 6.24 2.31 -4.53
N ASP A 65 6.68 3.06 -3.53
CA ASP A 65 7.32 4.35 -3.74
C ASP A 65 8.66 4.20 -4.48
N GLN A 66 9.42 3.13 -4.21
CA GLN A 66 10.61 2.78 -4.99
C GLN A 66 10.29 2.50 -6.46
N TYR A 67 9.22 1.76 -6.75
CA TYR A 67 8.80 1.49 -8.13
C TYR A 67 8.33 2.75 -8.85
N LEU A 68 7.58 3.62 -8.17
CA LEU A 68 7.16 4.91 -8.75
C LEU A 68 8.36 5.78 -9.11
N LYS A 69 9.38 5.83 -8.25
CA LYS A 69 10.62 6.56 -8.53
C LYS A 69 11.34 6.01 -9.76
N LYS A 70 11.45 4.67 -9.88
CA LYS A 70 12.04 4.04 -11.08
C LYS A 70 11.26 4.33 -12.36
N LEU A 71 9.92 4.37 -12.29
CA LEU A 71 9.09 4.74 -13.43
C LEU A 71 9.35 6.18 -13.87
N GLU A 72 9.49 7.12 -12.93
CA GLU A 72 9.82 8.51 -13.22
C GLU A 72 11.20 8.65 -13.88
N GLU A 73 12.22 7.97 -13.35
CA GLU A 73 13.57 7.94 -13.93
C GLU A 73 13.57 7.40 -15.37
N LEU A 74 12.84 6.30 -15.63
CA LEU A 74 12.70 5.73 -16.96
C LEU A 74 11.97 6.69 -17.93
N GLN A 75 10.86 7.28 -17.49
CA GLN A 75 10.11 8.25 -18.31
C GLN A 75 10.94 9.49 -18.65
N ILE A 76 11.73 9.98 -17.69
CA ILE A 76 12.67 11.09 -17.91
C ILE A 76 13.78 10.70 -18.89
N SER A 77 14.27 9.45 -18.86
CA SER A 77 15.31 8.98 -19.77
C SER A 77 14.83 8.81 -21.22
N ASP A 78 13.55 8.49 -21.43
CA ASP A 78 12.93 8.37 -22.76
C ASP A 78 12.45 9.72 -23.33
N ALA A 79 12.09 10.69 -22.48
CA ALA A 79 11.61 12.01 -22.90
C ALA A 79 12.57 12.81 -23.82
N PRO A 80 13.91 12.86 -23.62
CA PRO A 80 14.82 13.58 -24.52
C PRO A 80 15.10 12.84 -25.83
N ARG A 81 14.71 11.56 -25.97
CA ARG A 81 14.92 10.80 -27.22
C ARG A 81 13.81 11.00 -28.25
N ILE A 82 12.61 11.40 -27.82
CA ILE A 82 11.47 11.61 -28.74
C ILE A 82 11.54 12.98 -29.42
N ALA A 83 12.18 13.98 -28.81
CA ALA A 83 12.31 15.32 -29.42
C ALA A 83 13.30 15.40 -30.60
N ASN A 84 14.18 14.41 -30.78
CA ASN A 84 15.21 14.42 -31.82
C ASN A 84 14.99 13.44 -32.97
N ASN A 85 13.87 12.70 -33.01
CA ASN A 85 13.63 11.70 -34.06
C ASN A 85 12.42 12.05 -34.92
N SER A 86 12.45 13.24 -35.53
CA SER A 86 11.65 13.57 -36.70
C SER A 86 12.26 12.90 -37.95
N ASN A 87 11.96 11.62 -38.14
CA ASN A 87 11.85 10.90 -39.43
C ASN A 87 12.15 9.42 -39.24
N SER A 88 11.12 8.57 -39.13
CA SER A 88 11.06 7.21 -39.72
C SER A 88 9.71 6.54 -39.43
N PRO A 89 9.18 5.72 -40.35
CA PRO A 89 7.79 5.25 -40.33
C PRO A 89 7.56 4.13 -39.31
N ALA A 90 6.31 4.05 -38.85
CA ALA A 90 5.83 3.10 -37.86
C ALA A 90 6.13 1.63 -38.22
N SER A 91 6.57 0.85 -37.23
CA SER A 91 6.55 -0.62 -37.27
C SER A 91 5.73 -1.15 -36.09
N PRO A 92 4.94 -2.22 -36.28
CA PRO A 92 3.85 -2.59 -35.38
C PRO A 92 4.36 -3.30 -34.12
N MET A 93 3.70 -3.01 -32.99
CA MET A 93 3.83 -3.71 -31.73
C MET A 93 3.56 -5.21 -31.90
N GLN A 94 4.50 -6.05 -31.47
CA GLN A 94 4.20 -7.39 -30.98
C GLN A 94 4.91 -7.60 -29.64
N LEU A 95 4.18 -7.40 -28.55
CA LEU A 95 4.58 -7.87 -27.22
C LEU A 95 3.61 -8.98 -26.81
N VAL A 96 3.88 -10.20 -27.28
CA VAL A 96 3.22 -11.41 -26.79
C VAL A 96 4.18 -12.08 -25.82
N HIS A 97 4.03 -11.83 -24.51
CA HIS A 97 4.65 -12.68 -23.50
C HIS A 97 3.61 -13.70 -23.02
N HIS A 98 3.59 -14.84 -23.72
CA HIS A 98 2.97 -16.06 -23.25
C HIS A 98 3.78 -16.57 -22.04
N VAL A 99 3.14 -16.58 -20.87
CA VAL A 99 3.71 -17.19 -19.67
C VAL A 99 3.27 -18.66 -19.65
N GLN A 100 4.22 -19.58 -19.76
CA GLN A 100 4.01 -21.02 -19.63
C GLN A 100 4.51 -21.45 -18.25
N THR A 101 3.62 -21.92 -17.39
CA THR A 101 3.96 -22.61 -16.12
C THR A 101 4.26 -24.08 -16.38
N PRO A 102 5.40 -24.64 -15.92
CA PRO A 102 5.57 -26.08 -15.80
C PRO A 102 4.93 -26.61 -14.50
N LEU A 103 4.48 -27.87 -14.59
CA LEU A 103 3.89 -28.71 -13.54
C LEU A 103 4.85 -28.99 -12.37
#